data_AF-A0ABD5EXI6-F1
#
_entry.id   AF-A0ABD5EXI6-F1
#
_cell.length_a   1.000
_cell.length_b   1.000
_cell.length_c   1.000
_cell.angle_alpha   90.00
_cell.angle_beta   90.00
_cell.angle_gamma   90.00
#
_symmetry.space_group_name_H-M   'P 1'
#
loop_
_entity.id
_entity.type
_entity.pdbx_description
1 polymer ?
#
loop_
_entity_poly.entity_id
_entity_poly.type
_entity_poly.pdbx_seq_one_letter_code
_entity_poly.pdbx_strand_id
1 'polypeptide(L)'
;MPGGDIGRRLVGRRQELGLSSGEVAERAGVAPGYLRYVEESPSATPGLAFLLSVADALDTTVARLRGGSVDLPEGMGRAAARPRSLKLTPGQCRTLMSTHGIGRVAVTTPNGPAILPVNYTVVDDGIVFRTSPGSVPALADGAEAAFEVDHVDEARSEAWSVLAVGPARRVTDTSAVTRYTRQAYTDPWAGGERDLWMRIAPVRLTGRRIEAG
;
A
#
# COMPACT_ATOMS: atom_id res chain seq x y z
N MET A 1 1.31 -2.93 20.92
CA MET A 1 0.78 -3.78 22.01
C MET A 1 -0.64 -4.19 21.68
N PRO A 2 -1.13 -5.39 22.06
CA PRO A 2 -0.78 -6.72 21.58
C PRO A 2 -1.68 -7.17 20.40
N GLY A 3 -1.08 -7.65 19.31
CA GLY A 3 -1.78 -8.15 18.10
C GLY A 3 -2.32 -9.58 18.23
N GLY A 4 -2.86 -9.93 19.38
CA GLY A 4 -2.98 -11.33 19.82
C GLY A 4 -4.35 -12.02 19.65
N ASP A 5 -5.25 -11.55 18.79
CA ASP A 5 -6.61 -12.11 18.68
C ASP A 5 -7.15 -12.19 17.24
N ILE A 6 -6.27 -12.08 16.24
CA ILE A 6 -6.64 -12.14 14.81
C ILE A 6 -7.20 -13.51 14.45
N GLY A 7 -6.52 -14.59 14.88
CA GLY A 7 -6.96 -15.96 14.61
C GLY A 7 -8.37 -16.22 15.12
N ARG A 8 -8.69 -15.77 16.33
CA ARG A 8 -10.04 -15.93 16.92
C ARG A 8 -11.12 -15.20 16.13
N ARG A 9 -10.85 -13.99 15.65
CA ARG A 9 -11.80 -13.18 14.86
C ARG A 9 -12.02 -13.76 13.48
N LEU A 10 -10.95 -14.26 12.86
CA LEU A 10 -11.01 -15.00 11.61
C LEU A 10 -11.89 -16.24 11.77
N VAL A 11 -11.63 -17.06 12.79
CA VAL A 11 -12.44 -18.25 13.11
C VAL A 11 -13.91 -17.88 13.36
N GLY A 12 -14.16 -16.83 14.14
CA GLY A 12 -15.52 -16.34 14.41
C GLY A 12 -16.27 -15.96 13.14
N ARG A 13 -15.67 -15.11 12.30
CA ARG A 13 -16.30 -14.68 11.04
C ARG A 13 -16.50 -15.83 10.06
N ARG A 14 -15.55 -16.75 9.99
CA ARG A 14 -15.66 -17.96 9.17
C ARG A 14 -16.83 -18.84 9.61
N GLN A 15 -17.02 -19.02 10.92
CA GLN A 15 -18.13 -19.80 11.48
C GLN A 15 -19.49 -19.12 11.25
N GLU A 16 -19.57 -17.79 11.34
CA GLU A 16 -20.77 -17.02 10.98
C GLU A 16 -21.21 -17.25 9.53
N LEU A 17 -20.24 -17.37 8.61
CA LEU A 17 -20.50 -17.64 7.19
C LEU A 17 -20.68 -19.14 6.88
N GLY A 18 -20.58 -20.02 7.87
CA GLY A 18 -20.71 -21.47 7.71
C GLY A 18 -19.58 -22.11 6.87
N LEU A 19 -18.42 -21.45 6.76
CA LEU A 19 -17.32 -21.91 5.92
C LEU A 19 -16.32 -22.78 6.69
N SER A 20 -15.77 -23.79 6.04
CA SER A 20 -14.61 -24.54 6.55
C SER A 20 -13.32 -23.75 6.34
N SER A 21 -12.28 -24.07 7.12
CA SER A 21 -10.94 -23.46 6.94
C SER A 21 -10.38 -23.73 5.53
N GLY A 22 -10.66 -24.90 4.95
CA GLY A 22 -10.27 -25.22 3.58
C GLY A 22 -10.92 -24.34 2.52
N GLU A 23 -12.23 -24.09 2.65
CA GLU A 23 -12.97 -23.23 1.72
C GLU A 23 -12.52 -21.77 1.79
N VAL A 24 -12.21 -21.26 2.99
CA VAL A 24 -11.65 -19.91 3.14
C VAL A 24 -10.26 -19.83 2.53
N ALA A 25 -9.43 -20.87 2.71
CA ALA A 25 -8.10 -20.91 2.10
C ALA A 25 -8.17 -20.88 0.58
N GLU A 26 -9.08 -21.66 -0.01
CA GLU A 26 -9.32 -21.69 -1.45
C GLU A 26 -9.85 -20.33 -1.96
N ARG A 27 -10.86 -19.76 -1.31
CA ARG A 27 -11.43 -18.44 -1.68
C ARG A 27 -10.40 -17.32 -1.57
N ALA A 28 -9.57 -17.33 -0.52
CA ALA A 28 -8.53 -16.34 -0.31
C ALA A 28 -7.27 -16.59 -1.16
N GLY A 29 -7.18 -17.73 -1.87
CA GLY A 29 -5.97 -18.12 -2.61
C GLY A 29 -4.74 -18.30 -1.70
N VAL A 30 -4.94 -18.71 -0.45
CA VAL A 30 -3.87 -18.91 0.55
C VAL A 30 -3.65 -20.39 0.83
N ALA A 31 -2.43 -20.76 1.22
CA ALA A 31 -2.14 -22.15 1.59
C ALA A 31 -2.98 -22.58 2.81
N PRO A 32 -3.72 -23.70 2.75
CA PRO A 32 -4.57 -24.15 3.87
C PRO A 32 -3.82 -24.34 5.19
N GLY A 33 -2.55 -24.78 5.13
CA GLY A 33 -1.69 -24.91 6.31
C GLY A 33 -1.33 -23.58 6.95
N TYR A 34 -1.17 -22.51 6.16
CA TYR A 34 -0.85 -21.19 6.69
C TYR A 34 -2.07 -20.50 7.31
N LEU A 35 -3.25 -20.65 6.68
CA LEU A 35 -4.50 -20.19 7.29
C LEU A 35 -4.74 -20.85 8.65
N ARG A 36 -4.60 -22.18 8.72
CA ARG A 36 -4.70 -22.95 9.96
C ARG A 36 -3.69 -22.49 11.01
N TYR A 37 -2.43 -22.28 10.61
CA TYR A 37 -1.40 -21.74 11.50
C TYR A 37 -1.81 -20.40 12.12
N VAL A 38 -2.39 -19.48 11.33
CA VAL A 38 -2.87 -18.17 11.82
C VAL A 38 -4.10 -18.33 12.73
N GLU A 39 -5.00 -19.28 12.44
CA GLU A 39 -6.16 -19.58 13.29
C GLU A 39 -5.75 -20.15 14.65
N GLU A 40 -4.74 -21.02 14.68
CA GLU A 40 -4.31 -21.77 15.88
C GLU A 40 -3.24 -21.06 16.70
N SER A 41 -2.53 -20.08 16.14
CA SER A 41 -1.40 -19.40 16.79
C SER A 41 -1.76 -17.99 17.28
N PRO A 42 -1.92 -17.77 18.60
CA PRO A 42 -2.30 -16.45 19.15
C PRO A 42 -1.28 -15.33 18.90
N SER A 43 -0.03 -15.67 18.60
CA SER A 43 1.05 -14.73 18.31
C SER A 43 1.34 -14.55 16.81
N ALA A 44 0.53 -15.16 15.93
CA ALA A 44 0.71 -15.01 14.49
C ALA A 44 0.60 -13.53 14.09
N THR A 45 1.58 -13.08 13.33
CA THR A 45 1.62 -11.72 12.75
C THR A 45 1.50 -11.84 11.23
N PRO A 46 0.32 -12.19 10.71
CA PRO A 46 0.13 -12.34 9.27
C PRO A 46 0.36 -11.00 8.57
N GLY A 47 0.97 -11.06 7.38
CA GLY A 47 1.16 -9.89 6.54
C GLY A 47 -0.17 -9.29 6.08
N LEU A 48 -0.16 -8.01 5.72
CA LEU A 48 -1.36 -7.29 5.27
C LEU A 48 -2.00 -7.92 4.03
N ALA A 49 -1.21 -8.47 3.10
CA ALA A 49 -1.72 -9.14 1.90
C ALA A 49 -2.58 -10.36 2.24
N PHE A 50 -2.10 -11.21 3.16
CA PHE A 50 -2.90 -12.33 3.68
C PHE A 50 -4.19 -11.83 4.33
N LEU A 51 -4.09 -10.78 5.15
CA LEU A 51 -5.27 -10.21 5.81
C LEU A 51 -6.29 -9.66 4.82
N LEU A 52 -5.85 -9.04 3.72
CA LEU A 52 -6.73 -8.52 2.67
C LEU A 52 -7.43 -9.67 1.94
N SER A 53 -6.69 -10.69 1.50
CA SER A 53 -7.26 -11.86 0.81
C SER A 53 -8.24 -12.63 1.70
N VAL A 54 -7.91 -12.78 2.98
CA VAL A 54 -8.80 -13.44 3.94
C VAL A 54 -10.00 -12.56 4.29
N ALA A 55 -9.83 -11.24 4.39
CA ALA A 55 -10.93 -10.31 4.63
C ALA A 55 -11.94 -10.34 3.47
N ASP A 56 -11.44 -10.36 2.23
CA ASP A 56 -12.25 -10.50 1.02
C ASP A 56 -13.02 -11.84 1.00
N ALA A 57 -12.31 -12.95 1.24
CA ALA A 57 -12.92 -14.29 1.30
C ALA A 57 -13.96 -14.46 2.42
N LEU A 58 -13.86 -13.66 3.48
CA LEU A 58 -14.74 -13.67 4.66
C LEU A 58 -15.76 -12.52 4.67
N ASP A 59 -15.91 -11.81 3.55
CA ASP A 59 -16.82 -10.67 3.40
C ASP A 59 -16.74 -9.73 4.62
N THR A 60 -15.52 -9.27 4.90
CA THR A 60 -15.17 -8.46 6.06
C THR A 60 -14.01 -7.52 5.74
N THR A 61 -13.55 -6.76 6.75
CA THR A 61 -12.43 -5.84 6.60
C THR A 61 -11.23 -6.29 7.43
N VAL A 62 -10.04 -5.89 6.97
CA VAL A 62 -8.79 -6.06 7.74
C VAL A 62 -8.89 -5.38 9.11
N ALA A 63 -9.57 -4.24 9.20
CA ALA A 63 -9.80 -3.56 10.47
C ALA A 63 -10.58 -4.47 11.44
N ARG A 64 -11.67 -5.11 10.99
CA ARG A 64 -12.46 -6.02 11.82
C ARG A 64 -11.66 -7.23 12.28
N LEU A 65 -10.86 -7.82 11.39
CA LEU A 65 -9.95 -8.93 11.71
C LEU A 65 -8.85 -8.53 12.71
N ARG A 66 -8.35 -7.29 12.64
CA ARG A 66 -7.26 -6.82 13.48
C ARG A 66 -7.66 -6.28 14.84
N GLY A 67 -8.93 -5.95 15.07
CA GLY A 67 -9.29 -5.24 16.30
C GLY A 67 -10.21 -4.05 16.14
N GLY A 68 -10.13 -3.38 14.99
CA GLY A 68 -10.31 -1.94 14.87
C GLY A 68 -11.73 -1.44 14.68
N SER A 69 -12.74 -2.31 14.66
CA SER A 69 -14.10 -1.88 14.32
C SER A 69 -15.16 -2.67 15.08
N VAL A 70 -15.49 -2.20 16.28
CA VAL A 70 -16.82 -2.41 16.86
C VAL A 70 -17.63 -1.17 16.48
N ASP A 71 -18.58 -1.37 15.57
CA ASP A 71 -19.69 -0.46 15.18
C ASP A 71 -19.36 0.93 14.61
N LEU A 72 -18.95 1.00 13.35
CA LEU A 72 -19.20 2.20 12.52
C LEU A 72 -19.66 1.79 11.11
N PRO A 73 -20.81 2.31 10.62
CA PRO A 73 -21.21 2.20 9.21
C PRO A 73 -20.21 2.92 8.29
N GLU A 74 -20.10 2.46 7.05
CA GLU A 74 -19.23 3.05 6.02
C GLU A 74 -19.53 4.54 5.81
N GLY A 75 -18.48 5.38 5.81
CA GLY A 75 -18.57 6.78 5.39
C GLY A 75 -18.60 7.85 6.49
N MET A 76 -18.51 7.50 7.77
CA MET A 76 -18.33 8.48 8.87
C MET A 76 -17.19 8.09 9.80
N GLY A 77 -15.95 8.17 9.31
CA GLY A 77 -14.87 8.54 10.21
C GLY A 77 -15.16 9.94 10.72
N ARG A 78 -15.81 10.08 11.88
CA ARG A 78 -15.93 11.38 12.53
C ARG A 78 -14.52 11.85 12.79
N ALA A 79 -14.06 12.85 12.02
CA ALA A 79 -12.81 13.52 12.30
C ALA A 79 -12.77 13.88 13.79
N ALA A 80 -11.63 13.65 14.44
CA ALA A 80 -11.41 14.06 15.83
C ALA A 80 -11.94 15.49 16.03
N ALA A 81 -12.47 15.82 17.22
CA ALA A 81 -12.98 17.16 17.47
C ALA A 81 -11.85 18.19 17.28
N ARG A 82 -11.79 18.83 16.09
CA ARG A 82 -10.75 19.77 15.60
C ARG A 82 -9.44 19.11 15.11
N PRO A 83 -9.45 18.36 14.00
CA PRO A 83 -8.20 17.84 13.44
C PRO A 83 -7.31 19.01 12.99
N ARG A 84 -6.02 18.98 13.32
CA ARG A 84 -5.07 19.98 12.83
C ARG A 84 -4.38 19.47 11.57
N SER A 85 -4.49 20.22 10.47
CA SER A 85 -3.72 19.95 9.26
C SER A 85 -2.42 20.76 9.28
N LEU A 86 -1.31 20.06 9.47
CA LEU A 86 0.03 20.64 9.45
C LEU A 86 0.68 20.43 8.08
N LYS A 87 1.38 21.46 7.59
CA LYS A 87 2.21 21.36 6.39
C LYS A 87 3.54 20.72 6.77
N LEU A 88 3.94 19.69 6.03
CA LEU A 88 5.22 19.03 6.22
C LEU A 88 6.33 19.79 5.47
N THR A 89 7.53 19.81 6.05
CA THR A 89 8.74 20.26 5.37
C THR A 89 9.19 19.23 4.32
N PRO A 90 10.00 19.62 3.32
CA PRO A 90 10.55 18.66 2.37
C PRO A 90 11.33 17.53 3.03
N GLY A 91 12.08 17.82 4.10
CA GLY A 91 12.81 16.79 4.86
C GLY A 91 11.88 15.77 5.51
N GLN A 92 10.78 16.24 6.14
CA GLN A 92 9.77 15.35 6.71
C GLN A 92 9.07 14.50 5.63
N CYS A 93 8.77 15.08 4.47
CA CYS A 93 8.21 14.34 3.34
C CYS A 93 9.14 13.21 2.90
N ARG A 94 10.44 13.51 2.73
CA ARG A 94 11.45 12.51 2.38
C ARG A 94 11.52 11.39 3.42
N THR A 95 11.53 11.74 4.71
CA THR A 95 11.54 10.75 5.80
C THR A 95 10.33 9.81 5.74
N LEU A 96 9.13 10.34 5.50
CA LEU A 96 7.91 9.53 5.40
C LEU A 96 7.88 8.62 4.16
N MET A 97 8.54 9.03 3.07
CA MET A 97 8.72 8.21 1.86
C MET A 97 9.88 7.20 1.94
N SER A 98 10.76 7.29 2.95
CA SER A 98 12.17 6.88 2.89
C SER A 98 12.48 5.37 2.89
N THR A 99 11.50 4.49 2.71
CA THR A 99 11.74 3.04 2.83
C THR A 99 11.46 2.34 1.51
N HIS A 100 10.20 2.07 1.23
CA HIS A 100 9.66 1.36 0.08
C HIS A 100 8.19 1.07 0.42
N GLY A 101 7.36 0.81 -0.57
CA GLY A 101 5.98 0.43 -0.31
C GLY A 101 5.10 0.55 -1.54
N ILE A 102 3.81 0.68 -1.28
CA ILE A 102 2.82 0.98 -2.32
C ILE A 102 2.60 2.49 -2.32
N GLY A 103 2.70 3.11 -3.49
CA GLY A 103 2.18 4.44 -3.73
C GLY A 103 1.28 4.44 -4.95
N ARG A 104 0.78 5.61 -5.33
CA ARG A 104 0.01 5.79 -6.56
C ARG A 104 0.77 6.70 -7.51
N VAL A 105 0.86 6.30 -8.78
CA VAL A 105 1.33 7.16 -9.85
C VAL A 105 0.13 7.66 -10.65
N ALA A 106 0.07 8.97 -10.84
CA ALA A 106 -0.88 9.63 -11.73
C ALA A 106 -0.17 10.01 -13.02
N VAL A 107 -0.73 9.56 -14.14
CA VAL A 107 -0.18 9.77 -15.49
C VAL A 107 -1.26 10.33 -16.40
N THR A 108 -0.85 11.06 -17.44
CA THR A 108 -1.76 11.51 -18.49
C THR A 108 -1.85 10.44 -19.57
N THR A 109 -3.06 10.01 -19.92
CA THR A 109 -3.32 9.07 -21.02
C THR A 109 -4.13 9.75 -22.12
N PRO A 110 -4.23 9.16 -23.33
CA PRO A 110 -5.11 9.68 -24.38
C PRO A 110 -6.58 9.81 -23.98
N ASN A 111 -7.03 9.01 -23.00
CA ASN A 111 -8.41 9.01 -22.50
C ASN A 111 -8.59 9.89 -21.25
N GLY A 112 -7.56 10.63 -20.83
CA GLY A 112 -7.54 11.44 -19.62
C GLY A 112 -6.58 10.93 -18.54
N PRO A 113 -6.57 11.56 -17.35
CA PRO A 113 -5.68 11.17 -16.27
C PRO A 113 -6.04 9.80 -15.68
N ALA A 114 -5.03 9.00 -15.39
CA ALA A 114 -5.19 7.69 -14.75
C ALA A 114 -4.29 7.60 -13.52
N ILE A 115 -4.78 6.96 -12.46
CA ILE A 115 -4.06 6.76 -11.20
C ILE A 115 -3.93 5.25 -10.96
N LEU A 116 -2.70 4.77 -10.77
CA LEU A 116 -2.43 3.33 -10.62
C LEU A 116 -1.51 3.07 -9.41
N PRO A 117 -1.76 1.99 -8.66
CA PRO A 117 -0.86 1.58 -7.59
C PRO A 117 0.46 1.05 -8.17
N VAL A 118 1.58 1.43 -7.54
CA VAL A 118 2.92 0.96 -7.89
C VAL A 118 3.72 0.62 -6.64
N ASN A 119 4.49 -0.47 -6.71
CA ASN A 119 5.54 -0.71 -5.73
C ASN A 119 6.70 0.23 -6.03
N TYR A 120 7.10 1.04 -5.06
CA TYR A 120 8.15 2.03 -5.23
C TYR A 120 9.26 1.88 -4.19
N THR A 121 10.43 2.41 -4.55
CA THR A 121 11.55 2.67 -3.66
C THR A 121 12.04 4.10 -3.93
N VAL A 122 12.65 4.74 -2.94
CA VAL A 122 13.31 6.04 -3.13
C VAL A 122 14.82 5.82 -3.27
N VAL A 123 15.42 6.28 -4.37
CA VAL A 123 16.87 6.19 -4.64
C VAL A 123 17.39 7.53 -5.16
N ASP A 124 18.37 8.10 -4.46
CA ASP A 124 18.97 9.42 -4.78
C ASP A 124 17.88 10.48 -4.99
N ASP A 125 16.96 10.59 -4.01
CA ASP A 125 15.80 11.48 -4.04
C ASP A 125 14.80 11.26 -5.20
N GLY A 126 15.01 10.24 -6.03
CA GLY A 126 14.11 9.82 -7.10
C GLY A 126 13.18 8.71 -6.64
N ILE A 127 11.93 8.74 -7.09
CA ILE A 127 10.96 7.67 -6.86
C ILE A 127 11.10 6.70 -8.02
N VAL A 128 11.47 5.46 -7.72
CA VAL A 128 11.67 4.42 -8.73
C VAL A 128 10.64 3.31 -8.56
N PHE A 129 10.09 2.81 -9.66
CA PHE A 129 9.14 1.70 -9.65
C PHE A 129 9.28 0.84 -10.91
N ARG A 130 8.83 -0.42 -10.82
CA ARG A 130 8.81 -1.38 -11.92
C ARG A 130 7.43 -1.47 -12.56
N THR A 131 7.39 -1.55 -13.88
CA THR A 131 6.19 -1.80 -14.66
C THR A 131 6.49 -2.64 -15.90
N SER A 132 5.50 -2.93 -16.73
CA SER A 132 5.69 -3.59 -18.03
C SER A 132 5.68 -2.57 -19.17
N PRO A 133 6.45 -2.79 -20.25
CA PRO A 133 6.29 -2.03 -21.49
C PRO A 133 4.82 -2.01 -21.94
N GLY A 134 4.33 -0.86 -22.42
CA GLY A 134 2.94 -0.69 -22.88
C GLY A 134 1.88 -0.58 -21.77
N SER A 135 2.26 -0.76 -20.49
CA SER A 135 1.36 -0.49 -19.36
C SER A 135 1.07 1.00 -19.19
N VAL A 136 -0.06 1.33 -18.56
CA VAL A 136 -0.44 2.73 -18.31
C VAL A 136 0.65 3.52 -17.57
N PRO A 137 1.33 3.01 -16.52
CA PRO A 137 2.43 3.73 -15.87
C PRO A 137 3.63 4.01 -16.79
N ALA A 138 3.85 3.19 -17.82
CA ALA A 138 4.93 3.39 -18.78
C ALA A 138 4.71 4.62 -19.68
N LEU A 139 3.45 5.07 -19.83
CA LEU A 139 3.11 6.29 -20.58
C LEU A 139 3.65 7.57 -19.92
N ALA A 140 4.12 7.49 -18.68
CA ALA A 140 4.78 8.60 -18.01
C ALA A 140 6.15 8.95 -18.63
N ASP A 141 6.75 8.04 -19.41
CA ASP A 141 8.05 8.30 -20.04
C ASP A 141 7.96 9.54 -20.96
N GLY A 142 8.86 10.50 -20.76
CA GLY A 142 8.81 11.74 -21.51
C GLY A 142 8.01 12.87 -20.84
N ALA A 143 7.10 12.57 -19.91
CA ALA A 143 6.13 13.53 -19.36
C ALA A 143 6.31 13.85 -17.87
N GLU A 144 5.55 14.83 -17.36
CA GLU A 144 5.37 14.99 -15.91
C GLU A 144 4.42 13.91 -15.38
N ALA A 145 4.75 13.37 -14.21
CA ALA A 145 3.89 12.50 -13.44
C ALA A 145 3.77 13.00 -12.01
N ALA A 146 2.64 12.68 -11.37
CA ALA A 146 2.49 12.85 -9.94
C ALA A 146 2.58 11.49 -9.24
N PHE A 147 3.13 11.49 -8.05
CA PHE A 147 3.24 10.33 -7.19
C PHE A 147 2.71 10.68 -5.80
N GLU A 148 1.93 9.79 -5.24
CA GLU A 148 1.28 9.95 -3.94
C GLU A 148 1.60 8.74 -3.05
N VAL A 149 1.88 9.01 -1.78
CA VAL A 149 1.88 7.99 -0.73
C VAL A 149 1.30 8.57 0.56
N ASP A 150 0.44 7.80 1.21
CA ASP A 150 -0.25 8.15 2.43
C ASP A 150 -0.17 7.04 3.49
N HIS A 151 -0.54 7.42 4.70
CA HIS A 151 -0.84 6.49 5.77
C HIS A 151 -1.90 7.08 6.68
N VAL A 152 -2.84 6.24 7.12
CA VAL A 152 -3.89 6.59 8.07
C VAL A 152 -3.79 5.65 9.27
N ASP A 153 -3.69 6.22 10.47
CA ASP A 153 -3.85 5.53 11.75
C ASP A 153 -5.22 5.91 12.33
N GLU A 154 -6.23 5.10 12.01
CA GLU A 154 -7.60 5.30 12.47
C GLU A 154 -7.72 5.27 14.01
N ALA A 155 -6.89 4.45 14.68
CA ALA A 155 -6.93 4.32 16.14
C ALA A 155 -6.47 5.61 16.85
N ARG A 156 -5.58 6.37 16.21
CA ARG A 156 -5.09 7.65 16.71
C ARG A 156 -5.74 8.86 16.05
N SER A 157 -6.60 8.65 15.06
CA SER A 157 -7.12 9.72 14.19
C SER A 157 -6.01 10.58 13.60
N GLU A 158 -4.88 9.95 13.27
CA GLU A 158 -3.71 10.58 12.67
C GLU A 158 -3.59 10.12 11.22
N ALA A 159 -3.14 11.01 10.35
CA ALA A 159 -2.85 10.65 8.97
C ALA A 159 -1.71 11.49 8.42
N TRP A 160 -1.05 11.01 7.38
CA TRP A 160 -0.17 11.84 6.58
C TRP A 160 -0.26 11.45 5.11
N SER A 161 0.04 12.41 4.25
CA SER A 161 0.12 12.22 2.80
C SER A 161 1.29 13.00 2.24
N VAL A 162 1.99 12.44 1.27
CA VAL A 162 3.06 13.10 0.52
C VAL A 162 2.75 13.03 -0.96
N LEU A 163 2.75 14.19 -1.60
CA LEU A 163 2.61 14.35 -3.04
C LEU A 163 3.93 14.84 -3.63
N ALA A 164 4.45 14.07 -4.58
CA ALA A 164 5.60 14.40 -5.37
C ALA A 164 5.17 14.62 -6.83
N VAL A 165 5.67 15.67 -7.49
CA VAL A 165 5.42 15.93 -8.90
C VAL A 165 6.74 16.23 -9.58
N GLY A 166 6.96 15.64 -10.75
CA GLY A 166 8.10 15.95 -11.59
C GLY A 166 8.22 15.08 -12.83
N PRO A 167 9.28 15.27 -13.63
CA PRO A 167 9.50 14.50 -14.84
C PRO A 167 9.68 13.02 -14.52
N ALA A 168 8.98 12.20 -15.29
CA ALA A 168 9.14 10.76 -15.32
C ALA A 168 9.95 10.35 -16.56
N ARG A 169 10.82 9.37 -16.37
CA ARG A 169 11.66 8.80 -17.42
C ARG A 169 11.80 7.30 -17.23
N ARG A 170 11.81 6.59 -18.36
CA ARG A 170 12.33 5.23 -18.43
C ARG A 170 13.81 5.23 -18.06
N VAL A 171 14.21 4.26 -17.26
CA VAL A 171 15.62 4.02 -16.92
C VAL A 171 16.19 3.06 -17.96
N THR A 172 17.12 3.54 -18.78
CA THR A 172 17.80 2.73 -19.82
C THR A 172 19.25 2.40 -19.47
N ASP A 173 19.85 3.11 -18.51
CA ASP A 173 21.22 2.83 -18.06
C ASP A 173 21.26 1.52 -17.25
N THR A 174 22.02 0.55 -17.75
CA THR A 174 22.19 -0.76 -17.13
C THR A 174 22.77 -0.67 -15.72
N SER A 175 23.62 0.32 -15.44
CA SER A 175 24.21 0.50 -14.11
C SER A 175 23.14 0.94 -13.08
N ALA A 176 22.28 1.90 -13.48
CA ALA A 176 21.14 2.34 -12.71
C ALA A 176 20.11 1.22 -12.49
N VAL A 177 19.77 0.45 -13.54
CA VAL A 177 18.88 -0.72 -13.44
C VAL A 177 19.42 -1.72 -12.43
N THR A 178 20.71 -2.08 -12.53
CA THR A 178 21.35 -3.03 -11.60
C THR A 178 21.29 -2.52 -10.15
N ARG A 179 21.57 -1.22 -9.96
CA ARG A 179 21.49 -0.57 -8.65
C ARG A 179 20.07 -0.61 -8.09
N TYR A 180 19.06 -0.25 -8.88
CA TYR A 180 17.66 -0.23 -8.45
C TYR A 180 17.17 -1.64 -8.14
N THR A 181 17.50 -2.64 -8.95
CA THR A 181 17.18 -4.04 -8.67
C THR A 181 17.79 -4.52 -7.34
N ARG A 182 19.03 -4.10 -7.01
CA ARG A 182 19.66 -4.45 -5.73
C ARG A 182 19.00 -3.75 -4.53
N GLN A 183 18.53 -2.52 -4.71
CA GLN A 183 17.93 -1.69 -3.65
C GLN A 183 16.42 -1.89 -3.52
N ALA A 184 15.79 -2.52 -4.51
CA ALA A 184 14.40 -2.91 -4.45
C ALA A 184 14.25 -3.99 -3.39
N TYR A 185 13.71 -3.62 -2.24
CA TYR A 185 13.41 -4.53 -1.13
C TYR A 185 12.24 -5.50 -1.43
N THR A 186 11.67 -5.48 -2.63
CA THR A 186 10.47 -6.27 -2.94
C THR A 186 10.40 -6.65 -4.42
N ASP A 187 10.08 -7.92 -4.70
CA ASP A 187 9.66 -8.38 -6.02
C ASP A 187 8.32 -7.77 -6.43
N PRO A 188 8.05 -7.57 -7.73
CA PRO A 188 6.78 -7.03 -8.19
C PRO A 188 5.62 -7.97 -7.80
N TRP A 189 4.56 -7.45 -7.20
CA TRP A 189 3.47 -8.28 -6.65
C TRP A 189 2.53 -8.87 -7.72
N ALA A 190 2.49 -8.30 -8.91
CA ALA A 190 1.80 -8.92 -10.04
C ALA A 190 2.82 -9.77 -10.80
N GLY A 191 2.55 -11.07 -10.92
CA GLY A 191 3.36 -11.97 -11.74
C GLY A 191 3.48 -11.46 -13.19
N GLY A 192 4.65 -11.71 -13.79
CA GLY A 192 5.03 -11.30 -15.14
C GLY A 192 6.35 -10.54 -15.19
N GLU A 193 7.06 -10.60 -16.32
CA GLU A 193 8.30 -9.85 -16.56
C GLU A 193 8.01 -8.34 -16.54
N ARG A 194 8.36 -7.69 -15.43
CA ARG A 194 8.28 -6.24 -15.24
C ARG A 194 9.69 -5.67 -15.27
N ASP A 195 10.26 -5.68 -16.46
CA ASP A 195 11.66 -5.31 -16.70
C ASP A 195 11.85 -3.81 -16.94
N LEU A 196 10.75 -3.04 -16.98
CA LEU A 196 10.79 -1.61 -17.21
C LEU A 196 10.86 -0.85 -15.89
N TRP A 197 12.02 -0.26 -15.63
CA TRP A 197 12.20 0.70 -14.56
C TRP A 197 11.79 2.10 -14.98
N MET A 198 10.98 2.74 -14.15
CA MET A 198 10.59 4.13 -14.26
C MET A 198 11.18 4.92 -13.08
N ARG A 199 11.63 6.15 -13.34
CA ARG A 199 12.09 7.09 -12.32
C ARG A 199 11.32 8.40 -12.46
N ILE A 200 10.72 8.85 -11.36
CA ILE A 200 10.20 10.21 -11.20
C ILE A 200 11.24 11.01 -10.43
N ALA A 201 11.67 12.14 -10.96
CA ALA A 201 12.55 13.09 -10.26
C ALA A 201 11.70 14.25 -9.70
N PRO A 202 11.36 14.25 -8.40
CA PRO A 202 10.46 15.26 -7.84
C PRO A 202 11.06 16.66 -7.94
N VAL A 203 10.35 17.59 -8.60
CA VAL A 203 10.66 19.03 -8.60
C VAL A 203 9.76 19.78 -7.61
N ARG A 204 8.60 19.20 -7.29
CA ARG A 204 7.69 19.66 -6.24
C ARG A 204 7.43 18.51 -5.28
N LEU A 205 7.65 18.77 -3.99
CA LEU A 205 7.40 17.82 -2.91
C LEU A 205 6.60 18.54 -1.82
N THR A 206 5.40 18.07 -1.58
CA THR A 206 4.49 18.63 -0.57
C THR A 206 3.95 17.53 0.30
N GLY A 207 3.72 17.83 1.57
CA GLY A 207 3.10 16.88 2.48
C GLY A 207 2.16 17.53 3.47
N ARG A 208 1.22 16.74 3.94
CA ARG A 208 0.26 17.09 4.98
C ARG A 208 0.31 16.04 6.07
N ARG A 209 0.18 16.48 7.31
CA ARG A 209 -0.11 15.61 8.46
C ARG A 209 -1.39 16.10 9.12
N ILE A 210 -2.22 15.14 9.52
CA ILE A 210 -3.42 15.32 10.31
C ILE A 210 -3.12 14.74 11.69
N GLU A 211 -3.34 15.54 12.72
CA GLU A 211 -3.20 15.13 14.12
C GLU A 211 -4.54 15.32 14.84
N ALA A 212 -4.84 14.41 15.78
CA ALA A 212 -5.96 14.58 16.70
C ALA A 212 -5.74 15.84 17.56
N GLY A 213 -6.78 16.66 17.68
CA GLY A 213 -6.74 17.95 18.38
C GLY A 213 -6.79 17.85 19.89
#